data_AF-A0AAV0LY40-F1
#
_entry.id   AF-A0AAV0LY40-F1
#
_cell.length_a   1.000
_cell.length_b   1.000
_cell.length_c   1.000
_cell.angle_alpha   90.00
_cell.angle_beta   90.00
_cell.angle_gamma   90.00
#
_symmetry.space_group_name_H-M   'P 1'
#
loop_
_entity.id
_entity.type
_entity.pdbx_description
1 polymer ?
#
loop_
_entity_poly.entity_id
_entity_poly.type
_entity_poly.pdbx_seq_one_letter_code
_entity_poly.pdbx_strand_id
1 'polypeptide(L)'
;MISITLSALLPSLRPPPCSPSHCQEASSRQLWILYAALILTSLGTGGIRPCVVTFAADQLDMTKSGVASRRWNFFNWYFFSMGVATVTALTTVVYIQDNVGWGWGLGIPTAAMAVSVVAFVLGSPLYRKLKPGGSPFVRLAQVVVAAWRKRTAVAPAEHGELYRNKELDADISLNGRLLHTDQFRWLDRAAIIVATDGHDANLWRIATVHRVEELKSILRMLPIWAAGILHFAASSHLQSFVILQAFSMNRHLSSTSTFQIPPASLSVVGVITTTSGLVLYDRLLVPLLRRVTGNPTGITCLQRMGVGFLINIVATAVSALVEVRRKEAAARHGISVFWLVPQYVLHGVADVFMTVRSIVVKLYK
;
A
#
# COMPACT_ATOMS: atom_id res chain seq x y z
N MET A 1 8.57 -6.60 -16.46
CA MET A 1 9.99 -6.15 -16.37
C MET A 1 10.75 -6.39 -17.67
N ILE A 2 10.89 -7.62 -18.15
CA ILE A 2 11.58 -7.88 -19.44
C ILE A 2 10.90 -7.15 -20.59
N SER A 3 9.58 -7.28 -20.73
CA SER A 3 8.82 -6.66 -21.83
C SER A 3 8.94 -5.13 -21.86
N ILE A 4 8.90 -4.46 -20.70
CA ILE A 4 9.02 -2.98 -20.62
C ILE A 4 10.47 -2.52 -20.87
N THR A 5 11.45 -3.35 -20.54
CA THR A 5 12.86 -3.07 -20.85
C THR A 5 13.12 -3.24 -22.35
N LEU A 6 12.58 -4.30 -22.97
CA LEU A 6 12.67 -4.51 -24.41
C LEU A 6 12.01 -3.38 -25.21
N SER A 7 10.85 -2.87 -24.75
CA SER A 7 10.21 -1.70 -25.40
C SER A 7 11.07 -0.44 -25.32
N ALA A 8 11.92 -0.30 -24.31
CA ALA A 8 12.83 0.85 -24.18
C ALA A 8 14.15 0.67 -24.95
N LEU A 9 14.62 -0.58 -25.12
CA LEU A 9 15.88 -0.90 -25.79
C LEU A 9 15.75 -0.97 -27.31
N LEU A 10 14.67 -1.59 -27.83
CA LEU A 10 14.52 -1.86 -29.24
C LEU A 10 14.11 -0.58 -30.00
N PRO A 11 14.92 -0.08 -30.97
CA PRO A 11 14.61 1.13 -31.72
C PRO A 11 13.28 1.05 -32.47
N SER A 12 12.88 -0.13 -32.94
CA SER A 12 11.60 -0.36 -33.63
C SER A 12 10.38 -0.14 -32.74
N LEU A 13 10.54 -0.25 -31.42
CA LEU A 13 9.45 -0.16 -30.44
C LEU A 13 9.28 1.24 -29.83
N ARG A 14 10.07 2.22 -30.28
CA ARG A 14 9.99 3.62 -29.84
C ARG A 14 9.99 4.58 -31.03
N PRO A 15 9.40 5.77 -30.90
CA PRO A 15 9.53 6.80 -31.93
C PRO A 15 10.99 7.19 -32.14
N PRO A 16 11.36 7.65 -33.34
CA PRO A 16 12.71 8.10 -33.63
C PRO A 16 13.08 9.30 -32.75
N PRO A 17 14.38 9.46 -32.39
CA PRO A 17 14.82 10.60 -31.60
C PRO A 17 14.57 11.90 -32.38
N CYS A 18 14.01 12.90 -31.69
CA CYS A 18 13.60 14.17 -32.27
C CYS A 18 14.03 15.34 -31.38
N SER A 19 14.19 16.52 -31.99
CA SER A 19 14.29 17.79 -31.28
C SER A 19 12.88 18.26 -30.86
N PRO A 20 12.74 19.03 -29.76
CA PRO A 20 11.44 19.33 -29.16
C PRO A 20 10.42 20.06 -30.05
N SER A 21 10.83 20.61 -31.21
CA SER A 21 9.96 21.32 -32.16
C SER A 21 9.33 20.43 -33.23
N HIS A 22 9.90 19.25 -33.52
CA HIS A 22 9.42 18.35 -34.58
C HIS A 22 9.51 16.89 -34.14
N CYS A 23 8.64 16.49 -33.22
CA CYS A 23 8.56 15.11 -32.74
C CYS A 23 7.38 14.36 -33.38
N GLN A 24 7.65 13.13 -33.80
CA GLN A 24 6.61 12.21 -34.23
C GLN A 24 6.01 11.52 -33.01
N GLU A 25 4.67 11.53 -32.91
CA GLU A 25 3.97 10.77 -31.89
C GLU A 25 4.20 9.26 -32.05
N ALA A 26 4.14 8.52 -30.94
CA ALA A 26 4.31 7.07 -30.97
C ALA A 26 3.18 6.41 -31.79
N SER A 27 3.53 5.47 -32.65
CA SER A 27 2.54 4.73 -33.43
C SER A 27 1.64 3.87 -32.53
N SER A 28 0.42 3.55 -32.99
CA SER A 28 -0.53 2.72 -32.22
C SER A 28 0.04 1.36 -31.81
N ARG A 29 0.92 0.77 -32.65
CA ARG A 29 1.61 -0.49 -32.33
C ARG A 29 2.59 -0.34 -31.17
N GLN A 30 3.40 0.72 -31.17
CA GLN A 30 4.37 1.01 -30.11
C GLN A 30 3.65 1.27 -28.78
N LEU A 31 2.56 2.04 -28.83
CA LEU A 31 1.73 2.35 -27.66
C LEU A 31 1.10 1.08 -27.07
N TRP A 32 0.55 0.19 -27.91
CA TRP A 32 -0.08 -1.05 -27.44
C TRP A 32 0.92 -1.98 -26.76
N ILE A 33 2.13 -2.12 -27.32
CA ILE A 33 3.22 -2.90 -26.72
C ILE A 33 3.62 -2.32 -25.35
N LEU A 34 3.73 -1.00 -25.24
CA LEU A 34 4.01 -0.32 -23.98
C LEU A 34 2.90 -0.59 -22.94
N TYR A 35 1.63 -0.46 -23.32
CA TYR A 35 0.51 -0.73 -22.41
C TYR A 35 0.44 -2.19 -21.96
N ALA A 36 0.64 -3.15 -22.88
CA ALA A 36 0.72 -4.55 -22.52
C ALA A 36 1.85 -4.82 -21.52
N ALA A 37 3.02 -4.20 -21.71
CA ALA A 37 4.15 -4.32 -20.79
C ALA A 37 3.90 -3.69 -19.41
N LEU A 38 3.18 -2.56 -19.36
CA LEU A 38 2.76 -1.91 -18.11
C LEU A 38 1.72 -2.73 -17.36
N ILE A 39 0.73 -3.31 -18.05
CA ILE A 39 -0.29 -4.19 -17.46
C ILE A 39 0.35 -5.46 -16.90
N LEU A 40 1.27 -6.09 -17.65
CA LEU A 40 1.97 -7.27 -17.16
C LEU A 40 2.83 -6.94 -15.92
N THR A 41 3.44 -5.76 -15.91
CA THR A 41 4.22 -5.24 -14.77
C THR A 41 3.35 -4.98 -13.55
N SER A 42 2.17 -4.37 -13.73
CA SER A 42 1.24 -4.11 -12.63
C SER A 42 0.67 -5.40 -12.06
N LEU A 43 0.33 -6.38 -12.90
CA LEU A 43 -0.14 -7.71 -12.48
C LEU A 43 0.92 -8.44 -11.65
N GLY A 44 2.17 -8.49 -12.14
CA GLY A 44 3.26 -9.14 -11.41
C GLY A 44 3.56 -8.47 -10.07
N THR A 45 3.62 -7.14 -10.05
CA THR A 45 3.88 -6.36 -8.83
C THR A 45 2.73 -6.50 -7.83
N GLY A 46 1.48 -6.48 -8.31
CA GLY A 46 0.28 -6.65 -7.49
C GLY A 46 0.17 -8.03 -6.85
N GLY A 47 0.59 -9.08 -7.56
CA GLY A 47 0.61 -10.44 -7.03
C GLY A 47 1.70 -10.70 -6.00
N ILE A 48 2.90 -10.16 -6.21
CA ILE A 48 4.07 -10.45 -5.36
C ILE A 48 4.00 -9.70 -4.02
N ARG A 49 3.61 -8.42 -4.01
CA ARG A 49 3.64 -7.55 -2.82
C ARG A 49 2.94 -8.13 -1.57
N PRO A 50 1.69 -8.61 -1.63
CA PRO A 50 1.02 -9.15 -0.44
C PRO A 50 1.56 -10.52 -0.02
N CYS A 51 2.22 -11.25 -0.92
CA CYS A 51 2.65 -12.63 -0.68
C CYS A 51 4.05 -12.72 -0.06
N VAL A 52 4.97 -11.82 -0.40
CA VAL A 52 6.38 -11.94 0.03
C VAL A 52 6.54 -11.76 1.54
N VAL A 53 5.86 -10.77 2.12
CA VAL A 53 5.99 -10.45 3.56
C VAL A 53 5.33 -11.53 4.42
N THR A 54 4.16 -12.03 3.99
CA THR A 54 3.46 -13.12 4.68
C THR A 54 4.24 -14.42 4.58
N PHE A 55 4.72 -14.77 3.38
CA PHE A 55 5.56 -15.95 3.19
C PHE A 55 6.85 -15.90 4.03
N ALA A 56 7.48 -14.74 4.16
CA ALA A 56 8.63 -14.54 5.02
C ALA A 56 8.27 -14.71 6.52
N ALA A 57 7.10 -14.24 6.93
CA ALA A 57 6.60 -14.44 8.29
C ALA A 57 6.39 -15.92 8.61
N ASP A 58 5.87 -16.69 7.65
CA ASP A 58 5.59 -18.13 7.79
C ASP A 58 6.86 -18.97 8.00
N GLN A 59 8.02 -18.46 7.61
CA GLN A 59 9.31 -19.13 7.84
C GLN A 59 9.76 -19.03 9.31
N LEU A 60 9.23 -18.08 10.08
CA LEU A 60 9.61 -17.84 11.47
C LEU A 60 8.63 -18.56 12.40
N ASP A 61 9.08 -19.70 12.96
CA ASP A 61 8.24 -20.52 13.85
C ASP A 61 7.99 -19.85 15.21
N MET A 62 6.76 -19.37 15.41
CA MET A 62 6.31 -18.61 16.58
C MET A 62 6.23 -19.42 17.88
N THR A 63 6.31 -20.75 17.80
CA THR A 63 6.12 -21.65 18.96
C THR A 63 7.36 -21.80 19.84
N LYS A 64 8.54 -21.39 19.37
CA LYS A 64 9.81 -21.55 20.10
C LYS A 64 10.12 -20.31 20.94
N SER A 65 10.42 -20.52 22.23
CA SER A 65 10.87 -19.45 23.13
C SER A 65 12.15 -18.79 22.58
N GLY A 66 12.18 -17.46 22.57
CA GLY A 66 13.28 -16.66 21.99
C GLY A 66 13.14 -16.28 20.50
N VAL A 67 12.12 -16.78 19.79
CA VAL A 67 11.87 -16.39 18.38
C VAL A 67 11.26 -14.99 18.26
N ALA A 68 10.51 -14.52 19.27
CA ALA A 68 9.94 -13.18 19.27
C ALA A 68 11.02 -12.10 19.03
N SER A 69 12.16 -12.17 19.73
CA SER A 69 13.27 -11.22 19.53
C SER A 69 13.91 -11.32 18.14
N ARG A 70 14.05 -12.54 17.57
CA ARG A 70 14.62 -12.73 16.23
C ARG A 70 13.68 -12.21 15.13
N ARG A 71 12.38 -12.37 15.31
CA ARG A 71 11.35 -11.85 14.41
C ARG A 71 11.36 -10.32 14.34
N TRP A 72 11.48 -9.66 15.51
CA TRP A 72 11.62 -8.21 15.58
C TRP A 72 12.85 -7.72 14.82
N ASN A 73 14.00 -8.39 14.97
CA ASN A 73 15.21 -8.04 14.24
C ASN A 73 15.06 -8.25 12.72
N PHE A 74 14.42 -9.34 12.28
CA PHE A 74 14.17 -9.60 10.85
C PHE A 74 13.31 -8.51 10.21
N PHE A 75 12.13 -8.21 10.77
CA PHE A 75 11.25 -7.21 10.17
C PHE A 75 11.85 -5.80 10.22
N ASN A 76 12.56 -5.45 11.29
CA ASN A 76 13.27 -4.17 11.36
C ASN A 76 14.33 -4.05 10.25
N TRP A 77 15.14 -5.09 10.04
CA TRP A 77 16.13 -5.13 8.96
C TRP A 77 15.47 -5.10 7.57
N TYR A 78 14.38 -5.84 7.39
CA TYR A 78 13.59 -5.82 6.17
C TYR A 78 13.10 -4.41 5.84
N PHE A 79 12.42 -3.74 6.78
CA PHE A 79 11.93 -2.37 6.57
C PHE A 79 13.06 -1.36 6.36
N PHE A 80 14.19 -1.52 7.06
CA PHE A 80 15.38 -0.68 6.86
C PHE A 80 15.94 -0.84 5.44
N SER A 81 16.16 -2.08 5.00
CA SER A 81 16.67 -2.40 3.65
C SER A 81 15.75 -1.87 2.55
N MET A 82 14.42 -1.98 2.73
CA MET A 82 13.44 -1.43 1.81
C MET A 82 13.48 0.11 1.76
N GLY A 83 13.70 0.77 2.91
CA GLY A 83 13.91 2.22 2.97
C GLY A 83 15.12 2.66 2.15
N VAL A 84 16.27 2.01 2.36
CA VAL A 84 17.50 2.27 1.60
C VAL A 84 17.27 2.02 0.10
N ALA A 85 16.70 0.87 -0.26
CA ALA A 85 16.40 0.53 -1.65
C ALA A 85 15.47 1.55 -2.33
N THR A 86 14.47 2.08 -1.60
CA THR A 86 13.56 3.11 -2.13
C THR A 86 14.31 4.42 -2.40
N VAL A 87 15.15 4.86 -1.46
CA VAL A 87 15.97 6.07 -1.65
C VAL A 87 16.94 5.90 -2.82
N THR A 88 17.63 4.76 -2.93
CA THR A 88 18.50 4.44 -4.07
C THR A 88 17.74 4.38 -5.39
N ALA A 89 16.53 3.82 -5.42
CA ALA A 89 15.71 3.77 -6.63
C ALA A 89 15.31 5.18 -7.09
N LEU A 90 14.81 6.03 -6.18
CA LEU A 90 14.36 7.38 -6.51
C LEU A 90 15.51 8.35 -6.84
N THR A 91 16.75 8.00 -6.49
CA THR A 91 17.93 8.83 -6.78
C THR A 91 18.75 8.23 -7.91
N THR A 92 19.46 7.14 -7.66
CA THR A 92 20.40 6.53 -8.62
C THR A 92 19.69 5.97 -9.85
N VAL A 93 18.61 5.20 -9.69
CA VAL A 93 17.93 4.58 -10.85
C VAL A 93 17.26 5.66 -11.70
N VAL A 94 16.58 6.62 -11.08
CA VAL A 94 16.00 7.77 -11.78
C VAL A 94 17.08 8.60 -12.49
N TYR A 95 18.23 8.83 -11.85
CA TYR A 95 19.34 9.53 -12.48
C TYR A 95 19.84 8.79 -13.74
N ILE A 96 19.96 7.46 -13.67
CA ILE A 96 20.32 6.63 -14.83
C ILE A 96 19.24 6.73 -15.93
N GLN A 97 17.95 6.69 -15.57
CA GLN A 97 16.85 6.82 -16.53
C GLN A 97 16.92 8.14 -17.32
N ASP A 98 17.18 9.24 -16.62
CA ASP A 98 17.15 10.59 -17.22
C ASP A 98 18.46 10.98 -17.92
N ASN A 99 19.62 10.58 -17.41
CA ASN A 99 20.93 11.05 -17.91
C ASN A 99 21.67 10.02 -18.77
N VAL A 100 21.45 8.73 -18.56
CA VAL A 100 22.12 7.65 -19.31
C VAL A 100 21.16 7.02 -20.32
N GLY A 101 19.91 6.82 -19.91
CA GLY A 101 18.81 6.38 -20.77
C GLY A 101 17.96 5.26 -20.16
N TRP A 102 16.73 5.18 -20.66
CA TRP A 102 15.70 4.25 -20.21
C TRP A 102 16.08 2.76 -20.34
N GLY A 103 16.93 2.40 -21.30
CA GLY A 103 17.41 1.03 -21.47
C GLY A 103 18.15 0.50 -20.24
N TRP A 104 19.14 1.24 -19.74
CA TRP A 104 19.86 0.90 -18.51
C TRP A 104 18.99 1.08 -17.27
N GLY A 105 18.20 2.16 -17.24
CA GLY A 105 17.32 2.49 -16.12
C GLY A 105 16.24 1.45 -15.83
N LEU A 106 15.77 0.71 -16.84
CA LEU A 106 14.85 -0.42 -16.68
C LEU A 106 15.55 -1.79 -16.69
N GLY A 107 16.70 -1.89 -17.36
CA GLY A 107 17.52 -3.09 -17.44
C GLY A 107 18.09 -3.51 -16.09
N ILE A 108 18.62 -2.57 -15.31
CA ILE A 108 19.19 -2.86 -13.97
C ILE A 108 18.13 -3.47 -13.03
N PRO A 109 16.94 -2.86 -12.82
CA PRO A 109 15.86 -3.48 -12.05
C PRO A 109 15.40 -4.83 -12.59
N THR A 110 15.38 -5.00 -13.92
CA THR A 110 14.99 -6.26 -14.55
C THR A 110 15.99 -7.38 -14.26
N ALA A 111 17.28 -7.10 -14.34
CA ALA A 111 18.34 -8.05 -13.97
C ALA A 111 18.28 -8.40 -12.48
N ALA A 112 18.12 -7.39 -11.60
CA ALA A 112 17.98 -7.60 -10.16
C ALA A 112 16.76 -8.49 -9.82
N MET A 113 15.61 -8.26 -10.49
CA MET A 113 14.43 -9.09 -10.33
C MET A 113 14.66 -10.52 -10.82
N ALA A 114 15.34 -10.71 -11.96
CA ALA A 114 15.67 -12.03 -12.47
C ALA A 114 16.55 -12.82 -11.49
N VAL A 115 17.59 -12.18 -10.93
CA VAL A 115 18.44 -12.75 -9.89
C VAL A 115 17.62 -13.11 -8.65
N SER A 116 16.70 -12.22 -8.22
CA SER A 116 15.81 -12.49 -7.09
C SER A 116 14.92 -13.71 -7.32
N VAL A 117 14.38 -13.89 -8.53
CA VAL A 117 13.55 -15.07 -8.87
C VAL A 117 14.40 -16.34 -8.85
N VAL A 118 15.60 -16.32 -9.43
CA VAL A 118 16.52 -17.47 -9.41
C VAL A 118 16.87 -17.85 -7.97
N ALA A 119 17.26 -16.89 -7.14
CA ALA A 119 17.55 -17.12 -5.73
C ALA A 119 16.33 -17.67 -4.97
N PHE A 120 15.13 -17.12 -5.24
CA PHE A 120 13.89 -17.58 -4.62
C PHE A 120 13.59 -19.05 -4.96
N VAL A 121 13.73 -19.44 -6.22
CA VAL A 121 13.48 -20.82 -6.68
C VAL A 121 14.53 -21.79 -6.15
N LEU A 122 15.81 -21.42 -6.17
CA LEU A 122 16.89 -22.25 -5.60
C LEU A 122 16.73 -22.45 -4.09
N GLY A 123 16.13 -21.50 -3.38
CA GLY A 123 15.79 -21.62 -1.96
C GLY A 123 14.55 -22.47 -1.66
N SER A 124 13.77 -22.89 -2.66
CA SER A 124 12.55 -23.71 -2.50
C SER A 124 12.65 -24.93 -1.57
N PRO A 125 13.74 -25.73 -1.57
CA PRO A 125 13.87 -26.86 -0.65
C PRO A 125 14.06 -26.46 0.83
N LEU A 126 14.46 -25.21 1.10
CA LEU A 126 14.68 -24.70 2.46
C LEU A 126 13.41 -24.13 3.09
N TYR A 127 12.38 -23.85 2.29
CA TYR A 127 11.18 -23.18 2.79
C TYR A 127 10.20 -24.13 3.47
N ARG A 128 9.63 -23.68 4.59
CA ARG A 128 8.44 -24.26 5.22
C ARG A 128 7.21 -23.92 4.37
N LYS A 129 6.57 -24.95 3.81
CA LYS A 129 5.36 -24.82 2.99
C LYS A 129 4.14 -25.13 3.85
N LEU A 130 3.33 -24.10 4.13
CA LEU A 130 2.07 -24.26 4.87
C LEU A 130 0.97 -24.81 3.97
N LYS A 131 -0.01 -25.49 4.57
CA LYS A 131 -1.22 -25.94 3.86
C LYS A 131 -2.11 -24.73 3.53
N PRO A 132 -2.79 -24.70 2.38
CA PRO A 132 -3.69 -23.59 2.02
C PRO A 132 -4.85 -23.44 3.03
N GLY A 133 -5.01 -22.25 3.63
CA GLY A 133 -6.06 -21.93 4.61
C GLY A 133 -7.44 -21.57 4.04
N GLY A 134 -7.69 -21.85 2.76
CA GLY A 134 -8.90 -21.46 2.04
C GLY A 134 -8.96 -19.97 1.64
N SER A 135 -10.05 -19.56 0.97
CA SER A 135 -10.24 -18.18 0.49
C SER A 135 -11.11 -17.37 1.45
N PRO A 136 -10.61 -16.24 2.00
CA PRO A 136 -11.43 -15.31 2.78
C PRO A 136 -12.62 -14.78 1.98
N PHE A 137 -12.47 -14.53 0.68
CA PHE A 137 -13.57 -14.04 -0.16
C PHE A 137 -14.71 -15.05 -0.30
N VAL A 138 -14.38 -16.34 -0.42
CA VAL A 138 -15.40 -17.40 -0.45
C VAL A 138 -16.16 -17.44 0.87
N ARG A 139 -15.46 -17.27 1.99
CA ARG A 139 -16.06 -17.22 3.33
C ARG A 139 -17.03 -16.06 3.49
N LEU A 140 -16.66 -14.87 2.99
CA LEU A 140 -17.55 -13.70 3.01
C LEU A 140 -18.76 -13.91 2.09
N ALA A 141 -18.55 -14.47 0.90
CA ALA A 141 -19.64 -14.79 -0.03
C ALA A 141 -20.63 -15.82 0.55
N GLN A 142 -20.11 -16.84 1.25
CA GLN A 142 -20.92 -17.84 1.97
C GLN A 142 -21.88 -17.17 2.96
N VAL A 143 -21.40 -16.22 3.76
CA VAL A 143 -22.22 -15.47 4.72
C VAL A 143 -23.33 -14.69 4.00
N VAL A 144 -23.00 -13.97 2.93
CA VAL A 144 -23.99 -13.18 2.16
C VAL A 144 -25.06 -14.09 1.56
N VAL A 145 -24.64 -15.21 0.95
CA VAL A 145 -25.57 -16.18 0.33
C VAL A 145 -26.46 -16.84 1.40
N ALA A 146 -25.89 -17.24 2.53
CA ALA A 146 -26.64 -17.84 3.63
C ALA A 146 -27.66 -16.84 4.24
N ALA A 147 -27.24 -15.58 4.47
CA ALA A 147 -28.14 -14.53 4.97
C ALA A 147 -29.30 -14.25 4.00
N TRP A 148 -29.00 -14.22 2.69
CA TRP A 148 -30.02 -14.00 1.66
C TRP A 148 -31.02 -15.15 1.58
N ARG A 149 -30.54 -16.39 1.61
CA ARG A 149 -31.39 -17.59 1.60
C ARG A 149 -32.31 -17.65 2.82
N LYS A 150 -31.82 -17.20 3.98
CA LYS A 150 -32.57 -17.16 5.25
C LYS A 150 -33.25 -15.82 5.52
N ARG A 151 -33.48 -15.00 4.48
CA ARG A 151 -34.10 -13.65 4.63
C ARG A 151 -35.54 -13.68 5.16
N THR A 152 -36.24 -14.81 5.06
CA THR A 152 -37.60 -14.99 5.59
C THR A 152 -37.63 -15.77 6.91
N ALA A 153 -36.48 -16.23 7.40
CA ALA A 153 -36.39 -16.96 8.66
C ALA A 153 -36.64 -16.02 9.84
N VAL A 154 -37.38 -16.51 10.83
CA VAL A 154 -37.63 -15.81 12.09
C VAL A 154 -36.34 -15.83 12.90
N ALA A 155 -35.90 -14.65 13.36
CA ALA A 155 -34.71 -14.55 14.20
C ALA A 155 -35.02 -15.16 15.58
N PRO A 156 -34.11 -15.97 16.16
CA PRO A 156 -34.30 -16.54 17.50
C PRO A 156 -34.39 -15.44 18.56
N ALA A 157 -35.15 -15.72 19.63
CA ALA A 157 -35.32 -14.80 20.76
C ALA A 157 -34.03 -14.68 21.59
N GLU A 158 -33.21 -15.73 21.62
CA GLU A 158 -31.92 -15.75 22.32
C GLU A 158 -30.72 -15.83 21.37
N HIS A 159 -29.74 -14.95 21.57
CA HIS A 159 -28.50 -14.90 20.78
C HIS A 159 -27.58 -16.13 20.97
N GLY A 160 -27.86 -16.96 21.98
CA GLY A 160 -27.18 -18.22 22.24
C GLY A 160 -27.50 -19.33 21.23
N GLU A 161 -28.63 -19.21 20.52
CA GLU A 161 -29.13 -20.22 19.58
C GLU A 161 -28.54 -20.09 18.17
N LEU A 162 -27.70 -19.07 17.93
CA LEU A 162 -27.00 -18.89 16.66
C LEU A 162 -25.90 -19.95 16.49
N TYR A 163 -25.71 -20.40 15.26
CA TYR A 163 -24.76 -21.45 14.91
C TYR A 163 -23.31 -21.06 15.24
N ARG A 164 -22.65 -21.86 16.09
CA ARG A 164 -21.24 -21.71 16.48
C ARG A 164 -20.54 -23.04 16.32
N ASN A 165 -19.39 -23.05 15.66
CA ASN A 165 -18.58 -24.25 15.52
C ASN A 165 -17.11 -23.93 15.86
N LYS A 166 -16.64 -24.47 16.99
CA LYS A 166 -15.31 -24.15 17.53
C LYS A 166 -14.18 -24.72 16.68
N GLU A 167 -14.39 -25.89 16.08
CA GLU A 167 -13.38 -26.62 15.30
C GLU A 167 -13.25 -25.99 13.92
N LEU A 168 -14.37 -25.69 13.28
CA LEU A 168 -14.42 -25.05 11.96
C LEU A 168 -13.85 -23.63 11.96
N ASP A 169 -13.94 -22.92 13.09
CA ASP A 169 -13.41 -21.58 13.24
C ASP A 169 -11.99 -21.53 13.84
N ALA A 170 -11.38 -22.68 14.18
CA ALA A 170 -10.08 -22.73 14.88
C ALA A 170 -8.95 -22.03 14.09
N ASP A 171 -8.84 -22.32 12.79
CA ASP A 171 -7.79 -21.77 11.92
C ASP A 171 -7.95 -20.27 11.66
N ILE A 172 -9.16 -19.73 11.81
CA ILE A 172 -9.48 -18.32 11.51
C ILE A 172 -9.58 -17.46 12.78
N SER A 173 -9.68 -18.09 13.95
CA SER A 173 -9.77 -17.42 15.25
C SER A 173 -8.47 -17.44 16.07
N LEU A 174 -7.32 -17.56 15.39
CA LEU A 174 -5.98 -17.58 16.00
C LEU A 174 -5.72 -16.39 16.95
N ASN A 175 -6.29 -15.22 16.64
CA ASN A 175 -6.13 -13.98 17.43
C ASN A 175 -7.34 -13.69 18.34
N GLY A 176 -8.18 -14.69 18.59
CA GLY A 176 -9.41 -14.55 19.37
C GLY A 176 -10.67 -14.61 18.49
N ARG A 177 -11.81 -14.78 19.16
CA ARG A 177 -13.11 -14.91 18.51
C ARG A 177 -13.90 -13.62 18.57
N LEU A 178 -14.38 -13.19 17.42
CA LEU A 178 -15.35 -12.12 17.30
C LEU A 178 -16.66 -12.54 17.98
N LEU A 179 -17.15 -11.66 18.86
CA LEU A 179 -18.40 -11.81 19.57
C LEU A 179 -19.54 -11.17 18.78
N HIS A 180 -20.75 -11.69 19.00
CA HIS A 180 -21.94 -11.20 18.34
C HIS A 180 -22.20 -9.72 18.65
N THR A 181 -22.66 -8.97 17.65
CA THR A 181 -22.98 -7.54 17.77
C THR A 181 -24.32 -7.18 17.12
N ASP A 182 -25.00 -6.18 17.65
CA ASP A 182 -26.35 -5.78 17.22
C ASP A 182 -26.41 -4.99 15.89
N GLN A 183 -25.29 -4.62 15.29
CA GLN A 183 -25.31 -3.88 14.01
C GLN A 183 -25.37 -4.85 12.84
N PHE A 184 -26.04 -4.44 11.75
CA PHE A 184 -26.29 -5.28 10.56
C PHE A 184 -27.01 -6.60 10.90
N ARG A 185 -28.07 -6.54 11.74
CA ARG A 185 -28.81 -7.74 12.21
C ARG A 185 -29.32 -8.67 11.11
N TRP A 186 -29.55 -8.13 9.91
CA TRP A 186 -29.96 -8.94 8.76
C TRP A 186 -28.92 -10.00 8.35
N LEU A 187 -27.62 -9.77 8.64
CA LEU A 187 -26.55 -10.74 8.39
C LEU A 187 -26.55 -11.90 9.39
N ASP A 188 -27.08 -11.70 10.60
CA ASP A 188 -27.19 -12.77 11.60
C ASP A 188 -28.11 -13.90 11.15
N ARG A 189 -28.96 -13.62 10.16
CA ARG A 189 -29.79 -14.64 9.51
C ARG A 189 -28.98 -15.76 8.88
N ALA A 190 -27.72 -15.52 8.50
CA ALA A 190 -26.82 -16.57 8.02
C ALA A 190 -26.51 -17.63 9.08
N ALA A 191 -26.57 -17.25 10.37
CA ALA A 191 -26.25 -18.12 11.50
C ALA A 191 -27.49 -18.73 12.17
N ILE A 192 -28.70 -18.51 11.64
CA ILE A 192 -29.92 -19.16 12.14
C ILE A 192 -29.90 -20.64 11.74
N ILE A 193 -30.13 -21.53 12.70
CA ILE A 193 -30.28 -22.97 12.45
C ILE A 193 -31.72 -23.23 12.00
N VAL A 194 -31.90 -23.86 10.83
CA VAL A 194 -33.22 -24.28 10.31
C VAL A 194 -33.21 -25.79 10.17
N ALA A 195 -34.36 -26.44 10.37
CA ALA A 195 -34.50 -27.90 10.27
C ALA A 195 -33.99 -28.52 8.96
N THR A 196 -33.88 -27.72 7.89
CA THR A 196 -33.39 -28.16 6.58
C THR A 196 -31.86 -28.18 6.44
N ASP A 197 -31.10 -27.74 7.46
CA ASP A 197 -29.65 -27.56 7.37
C ASP A 197 -28.83 -28.88 7.44
N GLY A 198 -29.47 -30.03 7.71
CA GLY A 198 -28.83 -31.35 7.71
C GLY A 198 -27.73 -31.52 8.79
N HIS A 199 -27.19 -32.73 8.93
CA HIS A 199 -26.09 -33.00 9.87
C HIS A 199 -24.72 -32.47 9.38
N ASP A 200 -24.51 -32.44 8.06
CA ASP A 200 -23.31 -31.85 7.44
C ASP A 200 -23.57 -30.37 7.12
N ALA A 201 -23.06 -29.48 7.98
CA ALA A 201 -23.27 -28.04 7.87
C ALA A 201 -22.62 -27.48 6.59
N ASN A 202 -23.41 -27.34 5.52
CA ASN A 202 -22.97 -26.66 4.31
C ASN A 202 -22.86 -25.15 4.57
N LEU A 203 -21.63 -24.63 4.50
CA LEU A 203 -21.32 -23.22 4.79
C LEU A 203 -22.04 -22.21 3.87
N TRP A 204 -22.53 -22.64 2.72
CA TRP A 204 -23.35 -21.81 1.82
C TRP A 204 -24.82 -21.73 2.24
N ARG A 205 -25.24 -22.52 3.23
CA ARG A 205 -26.59 -22.54 3.80
C ARG A 205 -26.59 -22.04 5.25
N ILE A 206 -25.55 -22.36 6.02
CA ILE A 206 -25.40 -21.93 7.40
C ILE A 206 -23.96 -21.46 7.67
N ALA A 207 -23.80 -20.24 8.20
CA ALA A 207 -22.50 -19.69 8.55
C ALA A 207 -22.37 -19.58 10.08
N THR A 208 -21.15 -19.70 10.60
CA THR A 208 -20.88 -19.48 12.03
C THR A 208 -21.00 -18.00 12.38
N VAL A 209 -21.38 -17.71 13.62
CA VAL A 209 -21.41 -16.33 14.17
C VAL A 209 -20.08 -15.61 13.95
N HIS A 210 -18.96 -16.31 14.11
CA HIS A 210 -17.64 -15.72 13.90
C HIS A 210 -17.47 -15.17 12.47
N ARG A 211 -17.84 -15.96 11.45
CA ARG A 211 -17.78 -15.56 10.04
C ARG A 211 -18.73 -14.41 9.70
N VAL A 212 -19.89 -14.38 10.34
CA VAL A 212 -20.84 -13.26 10.23
C VAL A 212 -20.22 -11.98 10.78
N GLU A 213 -19.61 -12.06 11.96
CA GLU A 213 -18.98 -10.91 12.62
C GLU A 213 -17.70 -10.44 11.89
N GLU A 214 -16.98 -11.32 11.20
CA GLU A 214 -15.91 -10.93 10.29
C GLU A 214 -16.44 -10.03 9.16
N LEU A 215 -17.53 -10.43 8.49
CA LEU A 215 -18.15 -9.63 7.44
C LEU A 215 -18.67 -8.30 7.98
N LYS A 216 -19.36 -8.30 9.12
CA LYS A 216 -19.82 -7.07 9.78
C LYS A 216 -18.67 -6.12 10.09
N SER A 217 -17.56 -6.65 10.59
CA SER A 217 -16.35 -5.86 10.88
C SER A 217 -15.78 -5.21 9.63
N ILE A 218 -15.73 -5.94 8.51
CA ILE A 218 -15.31 -5.39 7.21
C ILE A 218 -16.26 -4.27 6.76
N LEU A 219 -17.58 -4.49 6.83
CA LEU A 219 -18.57 -3.48 6.45
C LEU A 219 -18.46 -2.20 7.29
N ARG A 220 -18.17 -2.32 8.59
CA ARG A 220 -17.91 -1.16 9.48
C ARG A 220 -16.67 -0.36 9.09
N MET A 221 -15.66 -1.03 8.51
CA MET A 221 -14.42 -0.38 8.09
C MET A 221 -14.53 0.27 6.71
N LEU A 222 -15.53 -0.10 5.88
CA LEU A 222 -15.69 0.43 4.52
C LEU A 222 -15.77 1.95 4.45
N PRO A 223 -16.53 2.67 5.31
CA PRO A 223 -16.58 4.13 5.25
C PRO A 223 -15.22 4.79 5.53
N ILE A 224 -14.47 4.24 6.48
CA ILE A 224 -13.12 4.71 6.83
C ILE A 224 -12.16 4.45 5.67
N TRP A 225 -12.25 3.28 5.06
CA TRP A 225 -11.48 2.92 3.87
C TRP A 225 -11.82 3.83 2.68
N ALA A 226 -13.10 4.13 2.44
CA ALA A 226 -13.56 5.01 1.38
C ALA A 226 -13.07 6.45 1.58
N ALA A 227 -13.07 6.97 2.81
CA ALA A 227 -12.47 8.26 3.12
C ALA A 227 -10.96 8.29 2.78
N GLY A 228 -10.26 7.17 2.98
CA GLY A 228 -8.85 7.02 2.58
C GLY A 228 -8.59 7.24 1.08
N ILE A 229 -9.57 6.97 0.21
CA ILE A 229 -9.46 7.22 -1.25
C ILE A 229 -9.18 8.71 -1.51
N LEU A 230 -9.83 9.61 -0.76
CA LEU A 230 -9.65 11.06 -0.91
C LEU A 230 -8.20 11.48 -0.60
N HIS A 231 -7.55 10.84 0.38
CA HIS A 231 -6.15 11.10 0.71
C HIS A 231 -5.23 10.76 -0.47
N PHE A 232 -5.39 9.56 -1.03
CA PHE A 232 -4.59 9.10 -2.17
C PHE A 232 -4.89 9.90 -3.44
N ALA A 233 -6.15 10.22 -3.71
CA ALA A 233 -6.54 11.05 -4.83
C ALA A 233 -5.89 12.44 -4.74
N ALA A 234 -5.97 13.09 -3.57
CA ALA A 234 -5.35 14.38 -3.34
C ALA A 234 -3.82 14.32 -3.45
N SER A 235 -3.15 13.24 -3.03
CA SER A 235 -1.69 13.11 -3.15
C SER A 235 -1.21 12.64 -4.52
N SER A 236 -2.10 12.19 -5.40
CA SER A 236 -1.74 11.58 -6.70
C SER A 236 -1.01 12.55 -7.64
N HIS A 237 -1.24 13.86 -7.52
CA HIS A 237 -0.60 14.88 -8.34
C HIS A 237 0.93 14.88 -8.18
N LEU A 238 1.46 14.44 -7.03
CA LEU A 238 2.90 14.36 -6.75
C LEU A 238 3.66 13.42 -7.69
N GLN A 239 2.98 12.38 -8.20
CA GLN A 239 3.56 11.36 -9.08
C GLN A 239 3.46 11.73 -10.57
N SER A 240 2.72 12.79 -10.91
CA SER A 240 2.47 13.18 -12.30
C SER A 240 2.73 14.67 -12.49
N PHE A 241 1.80 15.54 -12.08
CA PHE A 241 1.85 16.97 -12.35
C PHE A 241 3.06 17.66 -11.74
N VAL A 242 3.48 17.25 -10.55
CA VAL A 242 4.65 17.86 -9.89
C VAL A 242 5.95 17.54 -10.62
N ILE A 243 6.05 16.34 -11.20
CA ILE A 243 7.19 15.96 -12.03
C ILE A 243 7.21 16.85 -13.30
N LEU A 244 6.05 17.07 -13.93
CA LEU A 244 5.91 17.98 -15.07
C LEU A 244 6.24 19.44 -14.71
N GLN A 245 5.82 19.92 -13.54
CA GLN A 245 6.22 21.23 -13.03
C GLN A 245 7.74 21.33 -12.92
N ALA A 246 8.37 20.32 -12.31
CA ALA A 246 9.82 20.28 -12.12
C ALA A 246 10.61 20.33 -13.43
N PHE A 247 10.10 19.73 -14.52
CA PHE A 247 10.72 19.86 -15.85
C PHE A 247 10.81 21.30 -16.35
N SER A 248 9.86 22.17 -15.96
CA SER A 248 9.82 23.58 -16.35
C SER A 248 10.55 24.53 -15.39
N MET A 249 11.17 24.00 -14.34
CA MET A 249 11.80 24.77 -13.26
C MET A 249 13.32 24.65 -13.30
N ASN A 250 14.01 25.56 -12.61
CA ASN A 250 15.47 25.47 -12.47
C ASN A 250 15.83 24.36 -11.48
N ARG A 251 16.47 23.29 -11.98
CA ARG A 251 16.85 22.08 -11.24
C ARG A 251 18.32 22.04 -10.79
N HIS A 252 19.06 23.15 -10.93
CA HIS A 252 20.43 23.25 -10.43
C HIS A 252 20.44 23.40 -8.90
N LEU A 253 21.37 22.70 -8.24
CA LEU A 253 21.50 22.71 -6.76
C LEU A 253 21.97 24.09 -6.24
N SER A 254 22.83 24.76 -7.00
CA SER A 254 23.40 26.07 -6.70
C SER A 254 23.63 26.82 -8.01
N SER A 255 23.73 28.16 -7.96
CA SER A 255 24.11 28.99 -9.10
C SER A 255 25.46 28.60 -9.72
N THR A 256 26.32 27.92 -8.96
CA THR A 256 27.65 27.47 -9.36
C THR A 256 27.73 25.99 -9.74
N SER A 257 26.66 25.22 -9.56
CA SER A 257 26.67 23.76 -9.82
C SER A 257 26.23 23.44 -11.24
N THR A 258 27.00 22.62 -11.95
CA THR A 258 26.62 22.07 -13.26
C THR A 258 25.62 20.92 -13.17
N PHE A 259 25.42 20.35 -11.98
CA PHE A 259 24.55 19.19 -11.78
C PHE A 259 23.07 19.59 -11.81
N GLN A 260 22.28 18.92 -12.66
CA GLN A 260 20.83 19.04 -12.71
C GLN A 260 20.17 17.86 -12.03
N ILE A 261 19.34 18.13 -11.03
CA ILE A 261 18.59 17.10 -10.31
C ILE A 261 17.51 16.52 -11.25
N PRO A 262 17.41 15.19 -11.43
CA PRO A 262 16.30 14.58 -12.14
C PRO A 262 14.95 14.99 -11.52
N PRO A 263 13.93 15.40 -12.31
CA PRO A 263 12.70 15.95 -11.75
C PRO A 263 11.92 14.91 -10.93
N ALA A 264 11.92 13.65 -11.37
CA ALA A 264 11.26 12.58 -10.62
C ALA A 264 11.96 12.26 -9.28
N SER A 265 13.26 12.59 -9.13
CA SER A 265 14.01 12.35 -7.89
C SER A 265 13.55 13.21 -6.72
N LEU A 266 12.80 14.29 -6.95
CA LEU A 266 12.24 15.13 -5.88
C LEU A 266 11.31 14.35 -4.94
N SER A 267 10.69 13.29 -5.45
CA SER A 267 9.88 12.37 -4.65
C SER A 267 10.62 11.76 -3.45
N VAL A 268 11.96 11.73 -3.49
CA VAL A 268 12.80 11.29 -2.37
C VAL A 268 12.56 12.13 -1.11
N VAL A 269 12.23 13.42 -1.26
CA VAL A 269 11.92 14.32 -0.14
C VAL A 269 10.71 13.81 0.63
N GLY A 270 9.65 13.40 -0.09
CA GLY A 270 8.46 12.81 0.51
C GLY A 270 8.80 11.51 1.25
N VAL A 271 9.56 10.61 0.63
CA VAL A 271 9.96 9.33 1.24
C VAL A 271 10.81 9.52 2.51
N ILE A 272 11.78 10.44 2.48
CA ILE A 272 12.60 10.78 3.65
C ILE A 272 11.74 11.37 4.76
N THR A 273 10.82 12.29 4.40
CA THR A 273 9.90 12.90 5.36
C THR A 273 9.01 11.86 6.03
N THR A 274 8.40 10.95 5.25
CA THR A 274 7.56 9.89 5.81
C THR A 274 8.37 8.93 6.68
N THR A 275 9.56 8.54 6.25
CA THR A 275 10.39 7.57 6.97
C THR A 275 10.93 8.15 8.29
N SER A 276 11.51 9.35 8.25
CA SER A 276 11.98 10.06 9.44
C SER A 276 10.81 10.45 10.35
N GLY A 277 9.71 10.94 9.78
CA GLY A 277 8.50 11.32 10.50
C GLY A 277 7.85 10.16 11.24
N LEU A 278 7.87 8.93 10.69
CA LEU A 278 7.42 7.74 11.43
C LEU A 278 8.28 7.47 12.67
N VAL A 279 9.61 7.58 12.55
CA VAL A 279 10.54 7.40 13.68
C VAL A 279 10.30 8.49 14.74
N LEU A 280 10.16 9.74 14.32
CA LEU A 280 9.88 10.87 15.20
C LEU A 280 8.50 10.74 15.87
N TYR A 281 7.50 10.26 15.15
CA TYR A 281 6.16 10.03 15.67
C TYR A 281 6.21 9.00 16.81
N ASP A 282 6.82 7.84 16.57
CA ASP A 282 6.86 6.76 17.57
C ASP A 282 7.78 7.08 18.75
N ARG A 283 8.90 7.78 18.53
CA ARG A 283 9.91 8.06 19.58
C ARG A 283 9.67 9.33 20.36
N LEU A 284 9.05 10.35 19.75
CA LEU A 284 8.83 11.65 20.39
C LEU A 284 7.34 11.92 20.61
N LEU A 285 6.52 11.88 19.56
CA LEU A 285 5.11 12.28 19.65
C LEU A 285 4.29 11.32 20.50
N VAL A 286 4.43 9.99 20.33
CA VAL A 286 3.66 9.01 21.10
C VAL A 286 3.93 9.11 22.61
N PRO A 287 5.19 9.16 23.09
CA PRO A 287 5.45 9.35 24.52
C PRO A 287 4.92 10.67 25.07
N LEU A 288 5.03 11.77 24.31
CA LEU A 288 4.51 13.08 24.72
C LEU A 288 2.98 13.06 24.80
N LEU A 289 2.31 12.59 23.75
CA LEU A 289 0.85 12.49 23.71
C LEU A 289 0.33 11.56 24.79
N ARG A 290 1.01 10.43 25.05
CA ARG A 290 0.63 9.51 26.12
C ARG A 290 0.67 10.16 27.50
N ARG A 291 1.61 11.06 27.77
CA ARG A 291 1.66 11.82 29.03
C ARG A 291 0.47 12.77 29.17
N VAL A 292 -0.03 13.33 28.07
CA VAL A 292 -1.14 14.29 28.08
C VAL A 292 -2.50 13.60 28.05
N THR A 293 -2.68 12.59 27.21
CA THR A 293 -3.98 11.94 26.97
C THR A 293 -4.23 10.72 27.84
N GLY A 294 -3.20 10.17 28.48
CA GLY A 294 -3.26 8.89 29.18
C GLY A 294 -3.42 7.66 28.26
N ASN A 295 -3.56 7.85 26.94
CA ASN A 295 -3.76 6.75 26.00
C ASN A 295 -2.41 6.06 25.68
N PRO A 296 -2.30 4.72 25.77
CA PRO A 296 -1.07 3.99 25.45
C PRO A 296 -0.55 4.23 24.03
N THR A 297 -1.41 4.66 23.10
CA THR A 297 -1.05 4.98 21.70
C THR A 297 -0.89 6.48 21.44
N GLY A 298 -0.97 7.34 22.47
CA GLY A 298 -0.95 8.79 22.35
C GLY A 298 -2.31 9.35 21.94
N ILE A 299 -2.77 9.08 20.72
CA ILE A 299 -4.11 9.44 20.23
C ILE A 299 -4.79 8.24 19.58
N THR A 300 -6.11 8.31 19.39
CA THR A 300 -6.85 7.23 18.71
C THR A 300 -6.49 7.17 17.22
N CYS A 301 -6.70 6.00 16.60
CA CYS A 301 -6.42 5.81 15.18
C CYS A 301 -7.24 6.76 14.29
N LEU A 302 -8.52 6.97 14.62
CA LEU A 302 -9.40 7.87 13.89
C LEU A 302 -8.97 9.34 14.02
N GLN A 303 -8.58 9.80 15.21
CA GLN A 303 -8.05 11.15 15.39
C GLN A 303 -6.77 11.38 14.59
N ARG A 304 -5.86 10.40 14.62
CA ARG A 304 -4.61 10.44 13.85
C ARG A 304 -4.90 10.55 12.34
N MET A 305 -5.82 9.74 11.81
CA MET A 305 -6.26 9.85 10.41
C MET A 305 -6.87 11.22 10.11
N GLY A 306 -7.70 11.76 11.01
CA GLY A 306 -8.27 13.11 10.89
C GLY A 306 -7.20 14.20 10.74
N VAL A 307 -6.14 14.15 11.56
CA VAL A 307 -4.99 15.06 11.44
C VAL A 307 -4.30 14.90 10.08
N GLY A 308 -4.10 13.66 9.63
CA GLY A 308 -3.53 13.38 8.31
C GLY A 308 -4.32 14.02 7.17
N PHE A 309 -5.65 13.90 7.18
CA PHE A 309 -6.51 14.54 6.20
C PHE A 309 -6.40 16.07 6.22
N LEU A 310 -6.38 16.70 7.40
CA LEU A 310 -6.22 18.16 7.52
C LEU A 310 -4.89 18.63 6.94
N ILE A 311 -3.79 17.94 7.27
CA ILE A 311 -2.46 18.27 6.73
C ILE A 311 -2.45 18.08 5.21
N ASN A 312 -3.11 17.05 4.68
CA ASN A 312 -3.20 16.80 3.25
C ASN A 312 -3.95 17.91 2.48
N ILE A 313 -5.00 18.49 3.09
CA ILE A 313 -5.71 19.66 2.54
C ILE A 313 -4.75 20.86 2.47
N VAL A 314 -4.02 21.13 3.56
CA VAL A 314 -3.04 22.21 3.60
C VAL A 314 -1.92 21.98 2.57
N ALA A 315 -1.44 20.75 2.43
CA ALA A 315 -0.41 20.38 1.45
C ALA A 315 -0.87 20.66 0.01
N THR A 316 -2.11 20.31 -0.31
CA THR A 316 -2.72 20.55 -1.62
C THR A 316 -2.92 22.05 -1.87
N ALA A 317 -3.32 22.83 -0.86
CA ALA A 317 -3.43 24.28 -0.95
C ALA A 317 -2.06 24.93 -1.19
N VAL A 318 -1.01 24.48 -0.50
CA VAL A 318 0.37 24.93 -0.73
C VAL A 318 0.82 24.59 -2.15
N SER A 319 0.49 23.39 -2.66
CA SER A 319 0.79 23.01 -4.04
C SER A 319 0.16 23.98 -5.06
N ALA A 320 -1.12 24.33 -4.86
CA ALA A 320 -1.82 25.28 -5.71
C ALA A 320 -1.15 26.67 -5.68
N LEU A 321 -0.75 27.17 -4.50
CA LEU A 321 -0.07 28.45 -4.36
C LEU A 321 1.30 28.46 -5.04
N VAL A 322 2.07 27.36 -4.91
CA VAL A 322 3.35 27.20 -5.58
C VAL A 322 3.19 27.24 -7.09
N GLU A 323 2.14 26.60 -7.63
CA GLU A 323 1.87 26.65 -9.07
C GLU A 323 1.51 28.05 -9.57
N VAL A 324 0.70 28.81 -8.82
CA VAL A 324 0.40 30.22 -9.14
C VAL A 324 1.70 31.02 -9.22
N ARG A 325 2.56 30.90 -8.22
CA ARG A 325 3.88 31.58 -8.21
C ARG A 325 4.78 31.13 -9.35
N ARG A 326 4.80 29.84 -9.68
CA ARG A 326 5.57 29.30 -10.82
C ARG A 326 5.11 29.94 -12.13
N LYS A 327 3.80 30.04 -12.36
CA LYS A 327 3.25 30.65 -13.58
C LYS A 327 3.59 32.13 -13.69
N GLU A 328 3.46 32.89 -12.60
CA GLU A 328 3.82 34.32 -12.58
C GLU A 328 5.31 34.54 -12.88
N ALA A 329 6.18 33.71 -12.31
CA ALA A 329 7.62 33.85 -12.47
C ALA A 329 8.16 33.26 -13.78
N ALA A 330 7.43 32.34 -14.41
CA ALA A 330 7.76 31.81 -15.73
C ALA A 330 7.79 32.91 -16.81
N ALA A 331 7.01 33.98 -16.64
CA ALA A 331 7.02 35.14 -17.53
C ALA A 331 8.28 36.02 -17.39
N ARG A 332 9.13 35.77 -16.39
CA ARG A 332 10.30 36.60 -16.09
C ARG A 332 11.61 35.80 -16.20
N HIS A 333 11.90 34.94 -15.22
CA HIS A 333 13.22 34.30 -15.07
C HIS A 333 13.16 32.83 -14.58
N GLY A 334 11.96 32.24 -14.48
CA GLY A 334 11.77 30.90 -13.92
C GLY A 334 12.02 30.84 -12.41
N ILE A 335 11.62 29.75 -11.75
CA ILE A 335 11.83 29.55 -10.31
C ILE A 335 12.57 28.24 -10.02
N SER A 336 13.25 28.20 -8.88
CA SER A 336 13.95 27.01 -8.42
C SER A 336 12.99 25.88 -8.07
N VAL A 337 13.38 24.66 -8.41
CA VAL A 337 12.64 23.43 -8.10
C VAL A 337 12.41 23.22 -6.60
N PHE A 338 13.21 23.84 -5.73
CA PHE A 338 13.05 23.74 -4.27
C PHE A 338 11.73 24.33 -3.74
N TRP A 339 11.03 25.15 -4.53
CA TRP A 339 9.67 25.58 -4.22
C TRP A 339 8.66 24.42 -4.14
N LEU A 340 8.98 23.26 -4.72
CA LEU A 340 8.17 22.04 -4.62
C LEU A 340 8.46 21.23 -3.33
N VAL A 341 9.50 21.56 -2.56
CA VAL A 341 9.85 20.83 -1.33
C VAL A 341 8.75 20.92 -0.26
N PRO A 342 8.14 22.09 0.03
CA PRO A 342 7.13 22.21 1.08
C PRO A 342 5.93 21.27 0.88
N GLN A 343 5.42 21.14 -0.35
CA GLN A 343 4.32 20.21 -0.64
C GLN A 343 4.74 18.74 -0.44
N TYR A 344 5.95 18.34 -0.86
CA TYR A 344 6.45 16.98 -0.61
C TYR A 344 6.60 16.69 0.88
N VAL A 345 7.09 17.66 1.66
CA VAL A 345 7.21 17.54 3.12
C VAL A 345 5.82 17.43 3.77
N LEU A 346 4.89 18.32 3.43
CA LEU A 346 3.56 18.31 4.04
C LEU A 346 2.78 17.03 3.70
N HIS A 347 2.82 16.57 2.46
CA HIS A 347 2.23 15.28 2.09
C HIS A 347 2.93 14.12 2.79
N GLY A 348 4.27 14.15 2.91
CA GLY A 348 5.00 13.15 3.68
C GLY A 348 4.61 13.11 5.16
N VAL A 349 4.38 14.26 5.78
CA VAL A 349 3.85 14.35 7.15
C VAL A 349 2.41 13.83 7.21
N ALA A 350 1.55 14.19 6.26
CA ALA A 350 0.19 13.65 6.19
C ALA A 350 0.21 12.11 6.12
N ASP A 351 1.12 11.55 5.31
CA ASP A 351 1.35 10.10 5.23
C ASP A 351 1.81 9.49 6.55
N VAL A 352 2.60 10.18 7.38
CA VAL A 352 2.94 9.68 8.73
C VAL A 352 1.67 9.49 9.55
N PHE A 353 0.75 10.45 9.52
CA PHE A 353 -0.51 10.37 10.27
C PHE A 353 -1.49 9.35 9.66
N MET A 354 -1.55 9.24 8.34
CA MET A 354 -2.41 8.29 7.63
C MET A 354 -1.88 6.85 7.64
N THR A 355 -0.57 6.65 7.64
CA THR A 355 0.05 5.33 7.60
C THR A 355 -0.09 4.68 8.97
N VAL A 356 -1.06 3.78 9.08
CA VAL A 356 -1.24 2.95 10.26
C VAL A 356 -0.21 1.81 10.29
N ARG A 357 1.10 2.13 10.22
CA ARG A 357 2.18 1.12 10.31
C ARG A 357 2.22 0.46 11.70
N SER A 358 1.54 1.04 12.68
CA SER A 358 1.28 0.41 13.97
C SER A 358 0.27 -0.74 13.91
N ILE A 359 -0.54 -0.92 12.84
CA ILE A 359 -1.39 -2.11 12.71
C ILE A 359 -0.56 -3.31 12.29
N VAL A 360 0.35 -3.21 11.31
CA VAL A 360 1.18 -4.37 10.91
C VAL A 360 2.10 -4.79 12.05
N VAL A 361 2.67 -3.83 12.80
CA VAL A 361 3.56 -4.14 13.93
C VAL A 361 2.80 -4.54 15.21
N LYS A 362 1.55 -4.09 15.41
CA LYS A 362 0.72 -4.53 16.54
C LYS A 362 -0.16 -5.75 16.25
N LEU A 363 -0.39 -6.13 15.00
CA LEU A 363 -1.01 -7.42 14.64
C LEU A 363 -0.13 -8.61 15.03
N TYR A 364 1.13 -8.34 15.39
CA TYR A 364 2.09 -9.31 15.88
C TYR A 364 2.43 -9.13 17.37
N LYS A 365 1.77 -8.22 18.07
CA LYS A 365 1.72 -8.15 19.54
C LYS A 365 0.42 -8.78 20.00
#